data_AF-A0A699ZLG1-F1
#
_entry.id   AF-A0A699ZLG1-F1
#
_cell.length_a   1.000
_cell.length_b   1.000
_cell.length_c   1.000
_cell.angle_alpha   90.00
_cell.angle_beta   90.00
_cell.angle_gamma   90.00
#
_symmetry.space_group_name_H-M   'P 1'
#
loop_
_entity.id
_entity.type
_entity.pdbx_description
1 polymer ?
#
loop_
_entity_poly.entity_id
_entity_poly.type
_entity_poly.pdbx_seq_one_letter_code
_entity_poly.pdbx_strand_id
1 'polypeptide(L)'
;MPRPVPVSPAWLQVACRPPGNMRLRIVELRRTDGGYIKLVINNVNGFGQLVAVELARAGLQDSNQFGFPVSGEIWRRCDNTVGAYWEYSGLPANGVALDMRITDATGQVVNIRSAIPANATAGDFPLNGQFR
;
A
#
# COMPACT_ATOMS: atom_id res chain seq x y z
N MET A 1 7.22 -52.66 2.26
CA MET A 1 6.32 -51.49 2.05
C MET A 1 6.90 -50.66 0.91
N PRO A 2 6.14 -50.34 -0.15
CA PRO A 2 6.63 -49.47 -1.23
C PRO A 2 6.79 -48.03 -0.72
N ARG A 3 7.92 -47.38 -1.03
CA ARG A 3 8.10 -45.95 -0.76
C ARG A 3 7.24 -45.14 -1.73
N PRO A 4 6.51 -44.10 -1.28
CA PRO A 4 5.82 -43.19 -2.19
C PRO A 4 6.80 -42.53 -3.15
N VAL A 5 6.44 -42.48 -4.43
CA VAL A 5 7.21 -41.73 -5.45
C VAL A 5 6.81 -40.26 -5.35
N PRO A 6 7.76 -39.32 -5.26
CA PRO A 6 7.45 -37.89 -5.30
C PRO A 6 6.82 -37.54 -6.65
N VAL A 7 5.58 -37.04 -6.61
CA VAL A 7 4.96 -36.38 -7.77
C VAL A 7 5.45 -34.93 -7.84
N SER A 8 5.88 -34.50 -9.03
CA SER A 8 6.28 -33.11 -9.29
C SER A 8 5.08 -32.38 -9.92
N PRO A 9 4.33 -31.55 -9.17
CA PRO A 9 3.27 -30.75 -9.77
C PRO A 9 3.87 -29.68 -10.69
N ALA A 10 3.20 -29.38 -11.80
CA ALA A 10 3.47 -28.18 -12.58
C ALA A 10 2.64 -27.01 -12.02
N TRP A 11 3.23 -25.82 -11.93
CA TRP A 11 2.56 -24.62 -11.44
C TRP A 11 2.79 -23.45 -12.40
N LEU A 12 1.80 -22.58 -12.50
CA LEU A 12 1.86 -21.31 -13.22
C LEU A 12 1.18 -20.23 -12.38
N GLN A 13 1.81 -19.06 -12.26
CA GLN A 13 1.19 -17.91 -11.61
C GLN A 13 0.06 -17.38 -12.48
N VAL A 14 -1.10 -17.11 -11.87
CA VAL A 14 -2.27 -16.55 -12.54
C VAL A 14 -2.66 -15.22 -11.90
N ALA A 15 -3.27 -14.34 -12.68
CA ALA A 15 -3.81 -13.09 -12.16
C ALA A 15 -4.98 -13.37 -11.20
N CYS A 16 -4.91 -12.83 -9.98
CA CYS A 16 -5.99 -12.82 -9.01
C CYS A 16 -7.11 -11.89 -9.47
N ARG A 17 -8.37 -12.25 -9.20
CA ARG A 17 -9.56 -11.40 -9.43
C ARG A 17 -10.43 -11.35 -8.17
N PRO A 18 -9.99 -10.61 -7.14
CA PRO A 18 -10.73 -10.48 -5.89
C PRO A 18 -12.09 -9.79 -6.08
N PRO A 19 -13.10 -10.11 -5.24
CA PRO A 19 -14.34 -9.35 -5.22
C PRO A 19 -14.09 -7.95 -4.63
N GLY A 20 -14.43 -6.90 -5.38
CA GLY A 20 -14.37 -5.51 -4.93
C GLY A 20 -12.96 -4.88 -4.92
N ASN A 21 -12.85 -3.78 -4.18
CA ASN A 21 -11.63 -2.98 -4.11
C ASN A 21 -10.61 -3.52 -3.10
N MET A 22 -9.40 -2.96 -3.14
CA MET A 22 -8.36 -3.24 -2.14
C MET A 22 -8.83 -2.88 -0.72
N ARG A 23 -8.21 -3.51 0.29
CA ARG A 23 -8.43 -3.19 1.71
C ARG A 23 -7.09 -2.91 2.37
N LEU A 24 -7.07 -1.91 3.24
CA LEU A 24 -5.91 -1.57 4.06
C LEU A 24 -6.09 -2.13 5.46
N ARG A 25 -5.15 -2.94 5.93
CA ARG A 25 -5.05 -3.29 7.35
C ARG A 25 -3.92 -2.51 7.98
N ILE A 26 -4.24 -1.61 8.90
CA ILE A 26 -3.27 -0.93 9.75
C ILE A 26 -3.01 -1.84 10.94
N VAL A 27 -1.78 -2.31 11.06
CA VAL A 27 -1.33 -3.25 12.09
C VAL A 27 -0.92 -2.47 13.33
N GLU A 28 -0.12 -1.43 13.13
CA GLU A 28 0.33 -0.52 14.18
C GLU A 28 0.35 0.90 13.63
N LEU A 29 -0.03 1.86 14.47
CA LEU A 29 -0.04 3.26 14.12
C LEU A 29 0.25 4.14 15.34
N ARG A 30 1.33 4.91 15.25
CA ARG A 30 1.74 5.90 16.23
C ARG A 30 1.76 7.28 15.59
N ARG A 31 0.74 8.10 15.87
CA ARG A 31 0.58 9.46 15.34
C ARG A 31 1.25 10.52 16.21
N THR A 32 2.54 10.34 16.46
CA THR A 32 3.39 11.37 17.08
C THR A 32 4.26 12.02 16.01
N ASP A 33 4.92 13.14 16.33
CA ASP A 33 5.97 13.64 15.45
C ASP A 33 7.06 12.58 15.27
N GLY A 34 7.52 12.37 14.04
CA GLY A 34 8.40 11.23 13.71
C GLY A 34 7.74 9.86 13.85
N GLY A 35 6.41 9.80 13.89
CA GLY A 35 5.63 8.60 14.18
C GLY A 35 5.81 7.45 13.20
N TYR A 36 5.15 6.33 13.50
CA TYR A 36 5.34 5.06 12.80
C TYR A 36 4.01 4.48 12.31
N ILE A 37 4.04 3.83 11.15
CA ILE A 37 2.93 2.99 10.66
C ILE A 37 3.46 1.66 10.14
N LYS A 38 2.72 0.59 10.46
CA LYS A 38 2.85 -0.74 9.85
C LYS A 38 1.51 -1.13 9.24
N LEU A 39 1.53 -1.53 7.98
CA LEU A 39 0.31 -1.83 7.24
C LEU A 39 0.44 -3.03 6.28
N VAL A 40 -0.69 -3.55 5.86
CA VAL A 40 -0.84 -4.59 4.84
C VAL A 40 -1.94 -4.17 3.87
N ILE A 41 -1.72 -4.40 2.58
CA ILE A 41 -2.75 -4.18 1.54
C ILE A 41 -3.25 -5.55 1.11
N ASN A 42 -4.55 -5.77 1.26
CA ASN A 42 -5.25 -6.99 0.92
C ASN A 42 -6.12 -6.80 -0.32
N ASN A 43 -6.56 -7.91 -0.90
CA ASN A 43 -7.54 -7.91 -1.99
C ASN A 43 -7.04 -7.19 -3.26
N VAL A 44 -5.78 -7.42 -3.62
CA VAL A 44 -5.10 -6.81 -4.78
C VAL A 44 -5.41 -7.60 -6.06
N ASN A 45 -5.91 -6.92 -7.10
CA ASN A 45 -6.14 -7.50 -8.43
C ASN A 45 -4.83 -7.65 -9.21
N GLY A 46 -4.80 -8.56 -10.18
CA GLY A 46 -3.62 -8.82 -11.00
C GLY A 46 -2.69 -9.85 -10.37
N PHE A 47 -1.38 -9.76 -10.61
CA PHE A 47 -0.42 -10.76 -10.13
C PHE A 47 -0.09 -10.65 -8.63
N GLY A 48 -0.76 -9.73 -7.91
CA GLY A 48 -0.76 -9.62 -6.45
C GLY A 48 0.53 -9.09 -5.82
N GLN A 49 1.63 -9.06 -6.56
CA GLN A 49 2.92 -8.57 -6.08
C GLN A 49 2.98 -7.04 -6.16
N LEU A 50 3.09 -6.40 -5.00
CA LEU A 50 3.34 -4.97 -4.87
C LEU A 50 4.85 -4.73 -4.76
N VAL A 51 5.37 -3.71 -5.43
CA VAL A 51 6.80 -3.36 -5.42
C VAL A 51 7.08 -2.01 -4.77
N ALA A 52 6.06 -1.16 -4.64
CA ALA A 52 6.16 0.07 -3.87
C ALA A 52 4.81 0.42 -3.23
N VAL A 53 4.89 0.88 -1.99
CA VAL A 53 3.82 1.58 -1.29
C VAL A 53 4.42 2.90 -0.82
N GLU A 54 3.73 3.99 -1.11
CA GLU A 54 4.18 5.33 -0.76
C GLU A 54 3.04 6.11 -0.12
N LEU A 55 3.38 6.99 0.82
CA LEU A 55 2.45 7.80 1.58
C LEU A 55 2.73 9.28 1.36
N ALA A 56 1.68 10.07 1.25
CA ALA A 56 1.76 11.52 1.20
C ALA A 56 0.73 12.14 2.15
N ARG A 57 0.96 13.39 2.59
CA ARG A 57 -0.11 14.13 3.27
C ARG A 57 -1.27 14.35 2.30
N ALA A 58 -2.49 14.06 2.75
CA ALA A 58 -3.67 14.23 1.92
C ALA A 58 -3.84 15.69 1.48
N GLY A 59 -4.26 15.88 0.23
CA GLY A 59 -4.51 17.20 -0.34
C GLY A 59 -3.26 17.98 -0.77
N LEU A 60 -2.06 17.43 -0.58
CA LEU A 60 -0.88 17.92 -1.30
C LEU A 60 -1.06 17.62 -2.79
N GLN A 61 -1.08 18.67 -3.60
CA GLN A 61 -1.07 18.53 -5.04
C GLN A 61 0.34 18.11 -5.48
N ASP A 62 0.39 17.14 -6.39
CA ASP A 62 1.60 16.71 -7.09
C ASP A 62 2.17 17.78 -8.02
N SER A 63 1.34 18.78 -8.35
CA SER A 63 1.65 19.94 -9.16
C SER A 63 1.21 21.23 -8.47
N ASN A 64 1.93 22.32 -8.71
CA ASN A 64 1.48 23.64 -8.27
C ASN A 64 0.38 24.19 -9.21
N GLN A 65 -0.18 25.36 -8.89
CA GLN A 65 -1.18 26.06 -9.71
C GLN A 65 -0.74 26.28 -11.17
N PHE A 66 0.56 26.20 -11.45
CA PHE A 66 1.16 26.41 -12.77
C PHE A 66 1.52 25.09 -13.48
N GLY A 67 1.11 23.94 -12.94
CA GLY A 67 1.35 22.62 -13.54
C GLY A 67 2.78 22.11 -13.41
N PHE A 68 3.64 22.79 -12.64
CA PHE A 68 4.98 22.28 -12.34
C PHE A 68 4.93 21.31 -11.16
N PRO A 69 5.67 20.20 -11.21
CA PRO A 69 5.79 19.32 -10.06
C PRO A 69 6.29 20.12 -8.86
N VAL A 70 5.60 20.01 -7.74
CA VAL A 70 6.02 20.66 -6.50
C VAL A 70 7.38 20.06 -6.13
N SER A 71 8.44 20.87 -6.14
CA SER A 71 9.79 20.42 -5.82
C SER A 71 9.87 20.07 -4.33
N GLY A 72 9.73 18.78 -4.03
CA GLY A 72 9.74 18.21 -2.71
C GLY A 72 9.17 16.81 -2.79
N GLU A 73 9.86 15.84 -2.21
CA GLU A 73 9.43 14.45 -2.18
C GLU A 73 8.14 14.34 -1.32
N ILE A 74 6.98 14.56 -1.97
CA ILE A 74 5.64 14.51 -1.34
C ILE A 74 5.29 13.07 -0.96
N TRP A 75 5.70 12.12 -1.80
CA TRP A 75 5.48 10.70 -1.63
C TRP A 75 6.67 10.07 -0.93
N ARG A 76 6.43 9.52 0.25
CA ARG A 76 7.45 8.85 1.06
C ARG A 76 7.27 7.35 0.95
N ARG A 77 8.33 6.67 0.54
CA ARG A 77 8.31 5.22 0.35
C ARG A 77 8.26 4.49 1.69
N CYS A 78 7.37 3.51 1.77
CA CYS A 78 7.36 2.53 2.85
C CYS A 78 8.37 1.43 2.54
N ASP A 79 9.04 0.94 3.59
CA ASP A 79 9.92 -0.23 3.53
C ASP A 79 9.09 -1.51 3.55
N ASN A 80 9.39 -2.45 2.65
CA ASN A 80 8.84 -3.80 2.71
C ASN A 80 9.71 -4.65 3.64
N THR A 81 9.21 -4.98 4.82
CA THR A 81 10.02 -5.70 5.83
C THR A 81 9.92 -7.21 5.68
N VAL A 82 8.70 -7.76 5.74
CA VAL A 82 8.44 -9.20 5.59
C VAL A 82 7.11 -9.41 4.87
N GLY A 83 7.10 -10.24 3.83
CA GLY A 83 5.87 -10.60 3.11
C GLY A 83 5.12 -9.36 2.60
N ALA A 84 3.85 -9.22 2.98
CA ALA A 84 3.01 -8.09 2.58
C ALA A 84 3.02 -6.91 3.57
N TYR A 85 3.93 -6.91 4.56
CA TYR A 85 4.05 -5.80 5.51
C TYR A 85 4.85 -4.64 4.90
N TRP A 86 4.30 -3.45 5.06
CA TRP A 86 4.91 -2.19 4.67
C TRP A 86 5.00 -1.27 5.88
N GLU A 87 6.14 -0.64 6.05
CA GLU A 87 6.47 0.12 7.25
C GLU A 87 6.99 1.50 6.87
N TYR A 88 6.61 2.52 7.62
CA TYR A 88 7.14 3.86 7.42
C TYR A 88 7.32 4.56 8.76
N SER A 89 8.50 5.15 8.95
CA SER A 89 8.84 6.02 10.06
C SER A 89 8.97 7.46 9.58
N GLY A 90 8.62 8.43 10.41
CA GLY A 90 8.60 9.83 10.01
C GLY A 90 7.21 10.30 9.58
N LEU A 91 6.15 9.74 10.17
CA LEU A 91 4.81 10.28 10.00
C LEU A 91 4.76 11.74 10.45
N PRO A 92 4.04 12.60 9.72
CA PRO A 92 3.85 13.98 10.14
C PRO A 92 3.11 14.02 11.47
N ALA A 93 3.56 14.91 12.36
CA ALA A 93 2.79 15.29 13.53
C ALA A 93 1.39 15.78 13.11
N ASN A 94 0.43 15.73 14.04
CA ASN A 94 -0.89 16.36 13.94
C ASN A 94 -2.01 15.51 13.32
N GLY A 95 -1.84 14.19 13.22
CA GLY A 95 -2.94 13.30 12.84
C GLY A 95 -3.56 13.62 11.48
N VAL A 96 -2.75 14.08 10.52
CA VAL A 96 -3.23 14.42 9.18
C VAL A 96 -3.64 13.14 8.44
N ALA A 97 -4.67 13.24 7.58
CA ALA A 97 -5.00 12.16 6.66
C ALA A 97 -3.86 11.95 5.64
N LEU A 98 -3.71 10.72 5.16
CA LEU A 98 -2.67 10.37 4.20
C LEU A 98 -3.29 9.81 2.92
N ASP A 99 -2.75 10.25 1.80
CA ASP A 99 -2.94 9.61 0.50
C ASP A 99 -1.94 8.45 0.37
N MET A 100 -2.30 7.45 -0.43
CA MET A 100 -1.47 6.27 -0.68
C MET A 100 -1.29 6.06 -2.18
N ARG A 101 -0.06 5.81 -2.59
CA ARG A 101 0.28 5.37 -3.94
C ARG A 101 0.83 3.95 -3.87
N ILE A 102 0.30 3.08 -4.71
CA ILE A 102 0.66 1.66 -4.74
C ILE A 102 1.10 1.32 -6.15
N THR A 103 2.25 0.66 -6.27
CA THR A 103 2.80 0.19 -7.55
C THR A 103 2.90 -1.33 -7.53
N ASP A 104 2.37 -1.98 -8.56
CA ASP A 104 2.49 -3.42 -8.73
C ASP A 104 3.78 -3.81 -9.50
N ALA A 105 4.10 -5.11 -9.53
CA ALA A 105 5.28 -5.63 -10.24
C ALA A 105 5.24 -5.45 -11.77
N THR A 106 4.09 -5.10 -12.35
CA THR A 106 3.95 -4.81 -13.79
C THR A 106 4.15 -3.32 -14.11
N GLY A 107 4.31 -2.48 -13.09
CA GLY A 107 4.46 -1.03 -13.21
C GLY A 107 3.14 -0.27 -13.22
N GLN A 108 1.99 -0.94 -13.00
CA GLN A 108 0.73 -0.24 -12.79
C GLN A 108 0.76 0.53 -11.48
N VAL A 109 0.16 1.72 -11.48
CA VAL A 109 0.11 2.61 -10.32
C VAL A 109 -1.34 2.95 -9.99
N VAL A 110 -1.69 2.84 -8.71
CA VAL A 110 -2.99 3.27 -8.17
C VAL A 110 -2.75 4.30 -7.07
N ASN A 111 -3.37 5.47 -7.22
CA ASN A 111 -3.37 6.54 -6.22
C ASN A 111 -4.72 6.57 -5.50
N ILE A 112 -4.69 6.47 -4.17
CA ILE A 112 -5.88 6.42 -3.33
C ILE A 112 -5.83 7.63 -2.40
N ARG A 113 -6.79 8.53 -2.58
CA ARG A 113 -6.94 9.73 -1.74
C ARG A 113 -7.52 9.34 -0.38
N SER A 114 -7.02 9.99 0.68
CA SER A 114 -7.44 9.76 2.07
C SER A 114 -7.47 8.28 2.45
N ALA A 115 -6.52 7.48 1.94
CA ALA A 115 -6.40 6.06 2.22
C ALA A 115 -6.27 5.77 3.73
N ILE A 116 -5.64 6.67 4.47
CA ILE A 116 -5.54 6.63 5.93
C ILE A 116 -6.18 7.92 6.48
N PRO A 117 -7.43 7.87 6.96
CA PRO A 117 -8.10 9.02 7.58
C PRO A 117 -7.34 9.59 8.77
N ALA A 118 -7.53 10.87 9.07
CA ALA A 118 -6.88 11.58 10.18
C ALA A 118 -7.04 10.88 11.54
N ASN A 119 -8.25 10.38 11.79
CA ASN A 119 -8.66 9.67 13.00
C ASN A 119 -8.46 8.15 12.94
N ALA A 120 -7.76 7.63 11.91
CA ALA A 120 -7.56 6.18 11.80
C ALA A 120 -6.74 5.64 12.98
N THR A 121 -7.15 4.47 13.46
CA THR A 121 -6.44 3.62 14.42
C THR A 121 -6.02 2.31 13.74
N ALA A 122 -5.38 1.40 14.47
CA ALA A 122 -5.17 0.04 13.97
C ALA A 122 -6.53 -0.62 13.64
N GLY A 123 -6.58 -1.40 12.56
CA GLY A 123 -7.80 -2.01 12.04
C GLY A 123 -7.84 -2.15 10.53
N ASP A 124 -8.99 -2.59 10.00
CA ASP A 124 -9.23 -2.82 8.58
C ASP A 124 -10.11 -1.73 7.96
N PHE A 125 -9.67 -1.17 6.84
CA PHE A 125 -10.32 -0.07 6.13
C PHE A 125 -10.53 -0.43 4.66
N PRO A 126 -11.70 -0.10 4.07
CA PRO A 126 -11.88 -0.21 2.63
C PRO A 126 -11.04 0.87 1.92
N LEU A 127 -10.41 0.50 0.80
CA LEU A 127 -9.81 1.46 -0.12
C LEU A 127 -10.73 1.66 -1.33
N ASN A 128 -10.72 2.87 -1.87
CA ASN A 128 -11.50 3.21 -3.07
C ASN A 128 -10.62 3.12 -4.33
N GLY A 129 -9.96 1.97 -4.54
CA GLY A 129 -9.07 1.76 -5.68
C GLY A 129 -8.74 0.29 -5.93
N GLN A 130 -8.42 -0.01 -7.19
CA GLN A 130 -8.00 -1.34 -7.65
C GLN A 130 -7.13 -1.22 -8.93
N PHE A 131 -6.21 -2.15 -9.13
CA PHE A 131 -5.48 -2.33 -10.40
C PHE A 131 -6.44 -2.79 -11.51
N ARG A 132 -6.15 -2.43 -12.77
CA ARG A 132 -7.02 -2.72 -13.91
C ARG A 132 -6.51 -3.88 -14.74
#